data_AF-A0A8T3X9Q4-F1
#
_entry.id   AF-A0A8T3X9Q4-F1
#
_cell.length_a   1.000
_cell.length_b   1.000
_cell.length_c   1.000
_cell.angle_alpha   90.00
_cell.angle_beta   90.00
_cell.angle_gamma   90.00
#
_symmetry.space_group_name_H-M   'P 1'
#
loop_
_entity.id
_entity.type
_entity.pdbx_description
1 polymer ?
#
loop_
_entity_poly.entity_id
_entity_poly.type
_entity_poly.pdbx_seq_one_letter_code
_entity_poly.pdbx_strand_id
1 'polypeptide(L)' 'METVQIRLTERQIRNIDVLVKKGVYPNRSEAVRDAVRKLVDIGME' A
#
# COMPACT_ATOMS: atom_id res chain seq x y z
N MET A 1 10.09 12.55 0.03
CA MET A 1 9.32 11.46 0.65
C MET A 1 10.12 10.92 1.81
N GLU A 2 9.54 10.81 2.99
CA GLU A 2 10.17 10.16 4.14
C GLU A 2 9.76 8.69 4.19
N THR A 3 10.63 7.83 4.70
CA THR A 3 10.39 6.38 4.81
C THR A 3 9.96 6.02 6.22
N VAL A 4 8.91 5.23 6.33
CA VAL A 4 8.42 4.69 7.61
C VAL A 4 8.48 3.17 7.55
N GLN A 5 9.10 2.55 8.55
CA GLN A 5 9.11 1.10 8.70
C GLN A 5 7.91 0.66 9.55
N ILE A 6 7.07 -0.22 9.01
CA ILE A 6 5.92 -0.79 9.71
C ILE A 6 5.96 -2.32 9.69
N ARG A 7 5.24 -2.94 10.63
CA ARG A 7 5.01 -4.39 10.61
C ARG A 7 3.65 -4.68 10.00
N LEU A 8 3.63 -5.61 9.05
CA LEU A 8 2.42 -6.12 8.41
C LEU A 8 2.31 -7.61 8.69
N THR A 9 1.08 -8.11 8.80
CA THR A 9 0.85 -9.56 8.86
C THR A 9 1.27 -10.20 7.55
N GLU A 10 1.67 -11.47 7.59
CA GLU A 10 2.02 -12.21 6.37
C GLU A 10 0.88 -12.21 5.35
N ARG A 11 -0.37 -12.27 5.81
CA ARG A 11 -1.55 -12.21 4.94
C ARG A 11 -1.65 -10.89 4.19
N GLN A 12 -1.38 -9.77 4.86
CA GLN A 12 -1.38 -8.45 4.22
C GLN A 12 -0.26 -8.34 3.17
N ILE A 13 0.95 -8.81 3.49
CA ILE A 13 2.06 -8.81 2.53
C ILE A 13 1.71 -9.65 1.30
N ARG A 14 1.15 -10.86 1.49
CA ARG A 14 0.70 -11.72 0.39
C ARG A 14 -0.38 -11.07 -0.47
N ASN A 15 -1.35 -10.40 0.13
CA ASN A 15 -2.40 -9.71 -0.62
C ASN A 15 -1.82 -8.58 -1.47
N ILE A 16 -0.88 -7.80 -0.93
CA ILE A 16 -0.19 -6.74 -1.68
C ILE A 16 0.59 -7.35 -2.84
N ASP A 17 1.31 -8.47 -2.61
CA ASP A 17 2.05 -9.17 -3.65
C ASP A 17 1.18 -9.65 -4.81
N VAL A 18 -0.04 -10.13 -4.51
CA VAL A 18 -1.00 -10.53 -5.54
C VAL A 18 -1.37 -9.33 -6.43
N LEU A 19 -1.58 -8.15 -5.85
CA LEU A 19 -1.91 -6.94 -6.60
C LEU A 19 -0.76 -6.51 -7.52
N VAL A 20 0.48 -6.60 -7.02
CA VAL A 20 1.67 -6.29 -7.83
C VAL A 20 1.85 -7.32 -8.95
N LYS A 21 1.74 -8.61 -8.64
CA LYS A 21 1.85 -9.70 -9.64
C LYS A 21 0.79 -9.61 -10.74
N LYS A 22 -0.40 -9.11 -10.42
CA LYS A 22 -1.48 -8.87 -11.38
C LYS A 22 -1.30 -7.59 -12.21
N GLY A 23 -0.25 -6.79 -11.94
CA GLY A 23 0.00 -5.53 -12.63
C GLY A 23 -0.90 -4.38 -12.18
N VAL A 24 -1.66 -4.52 -11.08
CA VAL A 24 -2.52 -3.44 -10.55
C VAL A 24 -1.68 -2.30 -9.99
N TYR A 25 -0.57 -2.64 -9.34
CA TYR A 25 0.41 -1.67 -8.87
C TYR A 25 1.82 -2.07 -9.34
N PRO A 26 2.69 -1.11 -9.63
CA PRO A 26 4.04 -1.39 -10.10
C PRO A 26 4.94 -1.98 -9.01
N ASN A 27 4.65 -1.70 -7.72
CA ASN A 27 5.38 -2.23 -6.58
C ASN A 27 4.54 -2.14 -5.30
N ARG A 28 5.05 -2.74 -4.21
CA ARG A 28 4.38 -2.74 -2.89
C ARG A 28 4.20 -1.33 -2.32
N SER A 29 5.20 -0.46 -2.49
CA SER A 29 5.18 0.90 -1.94
C SER A 29 4.08 1.75 -2.55
N GLU A 30 3.84 1.65 -3.86
CA GLU A 30 2.73 2.33 -4.54
C GLU A 30 1.38 1.80 -4.08
N ALA A 31 1.24 0.48 -3.93
CA ALA A 31 0.01 -0.12 -3.41
C ALA A 31 -0.32 0.37 -1.99
N VAL A 32 0.68 0.42 -1.10
CA VAL A 32 0.51 0.90 0.27
C VAL A 32 0.21 2.40 0.28
N ARG A 33 0.91 3.20 -0.52
CA ARG A 33 0.68 4.65 -0.59
C ARG A 33 -0.72 4.98 -1.07
N ASP A 34 -1.21 4.30 -2.10
CA ASP A 34 -2.57 4.53 -2.59
C ASP A 34 -3.62 4.15 -1.54
N ALA A 35 -3.40 3.05 -0.81
CA ALA A 35 -4.26 2.67 0.31
C ALA A 35 -4.26 3.71 1.45
N VAL A 36 -3.10 4.27 1.80
CA VAL A 36 -2.97 5.34 2.79
C VAL A 36 -3.69 6.60 2.31
N ARG A 37 -3.46 7.04 1.06
CA ARG A 37 -4.14 8.18 0.45
C ARG A 37 -5.66 8.04 0.50
N LYS A 38 -6.18 6.86 0.13
CA LYS A 38 -7.61 6.55 0.18
C LYS A 38 -8.20 6.54 1.59
N LEU A 39 -7.40 6.42 2.63
CA LEU A 39 -7.88 6.40 4.00
C LEU A 39 -7.73 7.76 4.69
N VAL A 40 -6.57 8.40 4.50
CA VAL A 40 -6.15 9.57 5.26
C VAL A 40 -6.45 10.87 4.51
N ASP A 41 -6.21 10.90 3.19
CA ASP A 41 -6.31 12.14 2.42
C ASP A 41 -7.76 12.47 2.02
N ILE A 42 -8.69 11.51 2.13
CA ILE A 42 -10.14 11.75 1.89
C ILE A 42 -10.76 12.65 2.99
N GLY A 43 -10.07 12.86 4.12
CA GLY A 43 -10.53 13.72 5.21
C GLY A 43 -9.96 15.14 5.23
N MET A 44 -9.16 15.53 4.23
CA MET A 44 -8.66 16.91 4.08
C MET A 44 -9.51 17.68 3.06
N GLU A 45 -10.78 17.92 3.41
CA GLU A 45 -11.62 18.97 2.82
C GLU A 45 -12.18 19.87 3.93
#